data_AF-A0A093ERK8-F1
#
_entry.id   AF-A0A093ERK8-F1
#
_cell.length_a   1.000
_cell.length_b   1.000
_cell.length_c   1.000
_cell.angle_alpha   90.00
_cell.angle_beta   90.00
_cell.angle_gamma   90.00
#
_symmetry.space_group_name_H-M   'P 1'
#
loop_
_entity.id
_entity.type
_entity.pdbx_description
1 polymer ?
#
loop_
_entity_poly.entity_id
_entity_poly.type
_entity_poly.pdbx_seq_one_letter_code
_entity_poly.pdbx_strand_id
1 'polypeptide(L)'
;AIGWMPVANCPMPLAPTEKNKRQDELIILNVSGRRFQTWRTTLERYPDTLLGSTEKEFFFNEDTKEYFFDRDPEVFRCILNFYRTGKLHYPRYECISAYDEELAFYGILPEIIGDCCYEEYKDRKRENAERLMDDNDSENNQEGSMPSLSFRQTMWRAFENPHTSTLALVFYYVTGFFIAVSVITNVVETVPCGTVPGNKELPCGERYAVAFFCLDTACVMIFTVEYLLRLFAAPSRYRFIRSVMSIIDVVAIMPYYIGLVMTNNEDVSGAFVTLRVFRVFRIFKFSRHSQGLRILGYTLKSCASELGFLLFSLTMAIIIFATVMFYAEKGSSASKFTSIPASFWYTIVTMTTLG
;
A
#
# COMPACT_ATOMS: atom_id res chain seq x y z
N ALA A 1 65.93 -46.04 -7.01
CA ALA A 1 65.25 -46.08 -5.71
C ALA A 1 66.26 -45.67 -4.64
N ILE A 2 66.30 -44.39 -4.30
CA ILE A 2 67.21 -43.84 -3.29
C ILE A 2 66.36 -43.61 -2.04
N GLY A 3 66.69 -44.35 -0.99
CA GLY A 3 65.95 -44.42 0.26
C GLY A 3 66.10 -43.14 1.07
N TRP A 4 65.03 -42.82 1.79
CA TRP A 4 64.87 -41.68 2.68
C TRP A 4 65.88 -41.74 3.84
N MET A 5 66.65 -40.67 4.03
CA MET A 5 67.39 -40.43 5.27
C MET A 5 66.46 -39.75 6.30
N PRO A 6 66.49 -40.14 7.59
CA PRO A 6 65.74 -39.44 8.63
C PRO A 6 66.43 -38.13 8.98
N VAL A 7 65.70 -37.01 8.94
CA VAL A 7 66.24 -35.63 9.08
C VAL A 7 66.35 -35.17 10.55
N ALA A 8 65.99 -35.99 11.55
CA ALA A 8 66.11 -35.58 12.96
C ALA A 8 66.31 -36.76 13.92
N ASN A 9 67.36 -36.70 14.75
CA ASN A 9 67.67 -37.65 15.82
C ASN A 9 67.33 -37.10 17.23
N CYS A 10 66.66 -35.96 17.33
CA CYS A 10 66.27 -35.38 18.62
C CYS A 10 64.79 -35.68 18.94
N PRO A 11 64.44 -35.99 20.20
CA PRO A 11 63.04 -36.11 20.60
C PRO A 11 62.31 -34.79 20.33
N MET A 12 61.06 -34.88 19.85
CA MET A 12 60.23 -33.69 19.60
C MET A 12 60.16 -32.83 20.87
N PRO A 13 60.26 -31.49 20.75
CA PRO A 13 60.00 -30.61 21.88
C PRO A 13 58.60 -30.89 22.41
N LEU A 14 58.45 -30.86 23.74
CA LEU A 14 57.15 -31.02 24.39
C LEU A 14 56.16 -30.04 23.75
N ALA A 15 55.01 -30.57 23.33
CA ALA A 15 53.92 -29.76 22.81
C ALA A 15 53.66 -28.59 23.77
N PRO A 16 53.49 -27.35 23.27
CA PRO A 16 53.22 -26.22 24.13
C PRO A 16 52.00 -26.57 24.99
N THR A 17 52.23 -26.63 26.30
CA THR A 17 51.14 -26.75 27.26
C THR A 17 50.35 -25.46 27.13
N GLU A 18 49.07 -25.56 26.78
CA GLU A 18 48.13 -24.43 26.87
C GLU A 18 48.12 -23.93 28.32
N LYS A 19 48.99 -22.98 28.60
CA LYS A 19 48.93 -22.21 29.84
C LYS A 19 47.74 -21.27 29.70
N ASN A 20 46.81 -21.44 30.66
CA ASN A 20 45.59 -20.69 30.91
C ASN A 20 44.36 -21.17 30.13
N LYS A 21 43.69 -22.19 30.69
CA LYS A 21 42.24 -22.06 30.89
C LYS A 21 42.01 -20.74 31.64
N ARG A 22 41.79 -19.62 30.93
CA ARG A 22 41.03 -18.51 31.51
C ARG A 22 39.75 -19.17 32.05
N GLN A 23 39.54 -19.11 33.36
CA GLN A 23 38.28 -19.58 33.92
C GLN A 23 37.19 -18.80 33.18
N ASP A 24 36.41 -19.50 32.36
CA ASP A 24 35.33 -18.87 31.63
C ASP A 24 34.28 -18.47 32.68
N GLU A 25 34.00 -17.18 32.77
CA GLU A 25 33.15 -16.62 33.79
C GLU A 25 31.73 -16.48 33.27
N LEU A 26 30.77 -16.80 34.13
CA LEU A 26 29.35 -16.54 33.88
C LEU A 26 29.08 -15.05 34.10
N ILE A 27 28.54 -14.41 33.08
CA ILE A 27 28.14 -13.01 33.08
C ILE A 27 26.62 -12.94 33.21
N ILE A 28 26.14 -12.01 34.04
CA ILE A 28 24.72 -11.69 34.21
C ILE A 28 24.40 -10.40 33.44
N LEU A 29 23.43 -10.50 32.53
CA LEU A 29 22.92 -9.41 31.71
C LEU A 29 21.47 -9.15 32.13
N ASN A 30 21.22 -8.07 32.85
CA ASN A 30 19.89 -7.66 33.30
C ASN A 30 19.30 -6.66 32.30
N VAL A 31 18.25 -7.06 31.59
CA VAL A 31 17.56 -6.23 30.60
C VAL A 31 16.19 -5.86 31.14
N SER A 32 16.02 -4.61 31.59
CA SER A 32 14.79 -4.07 32.18
C SER A 32 14.19 -4.95 33.27
N GLY A 33 15.04 -5.56 34.10
CA GLY A 33 14.66 -6.47 35.20
C GLY A 33 14.68 -7.96 34.83
N ARG A 34 14.69 -8.32 33.55
CA ARG A 34 14.83 -9.72 33.11
C ARG A 34 16.30 -10.11 33.05
N ARG A 35 16.71 -11.05 33.90
CA ARG A 35 18.10 -11.52 33.97
C ARG A 35 18.37 -12.64 32.97
N PHE A 36 19.39 -12.43 32.16
CA PHE A 36 19.98 -13.40 31.26
C PHE A 36 21.37 -13.77 31.74
N GLN A 37 21.82 -14.97 31.40
CA GLN A 37 23.15 -15.46 31.78
C GLN A 37 23.83 -16.08 30.57
N THR A 38 25.12 -15.82 30.43
CA THR A 38 25.94 -16.41 29.37
C THR A 38 27.41 -16.44 29.79
N TRP A 39 28.20 -17.25 29.10
CA TRP A 39 29.64 -17.29 29.30
C TRP A 39 30.32 -16.07 28.68
N ARG A 40 31.38 -15.58 29.31
CA ARG A 40 32.21 -14.49 28.79
C ARG A 40 32.69 -14.79 27.37
N THR A 41 33.18 -16.01 27.13
CA THR A 41 33.65 -16.45 25.81
C THR A 41 32.58 -16.42 24.72
N THR A 42 31.29 -16.52 25.08
CA THR A 42 30.18 -16.47 24.13
C THR A 42 30.05 -15.07 23.54
N LEU A 43 30.23 -14.03 24.37
CA LEU A 43 30.17 -12.64 23.92
C LEU A 43 31.44 -12.26 23.14
N GLU A 44 32.60 -12.73 23.59
CA GLU A 44 33.91 -12.48 22.95
C GLU A 44 34.02 -13.03 21.52
N ARG A 45 33.10 -13.90 21.08
CA ARG A 45 33.02 -14.41 19.70
C ARG A 45 32.81 -13.29 18.68
N TYR A 46 32.16 -12.19 19.06
CA TYR A 46 31.85 -11.07 18.18
C TYR A 46 32.37 -9.76 18.79
N PRO A 47 33.69 -9.52 18.78
CA PRO A 47 34.31 -8.41 19.52
C PRO A 47 33.92 -7.03 18.99
N ASP A 48 33.43 -6.93 17.75
CA ASP A 48 33.02 -5.67 17.11
C ASP A 48 31.61 -5.20 17.54
N THR A 49 30.91 -5.99 18.36
CA THR A 49 29.57 -5.70 18.88
C THR A 49 29.64 -5.16 20.30
N LEU A 50 28.60 -4.46 20.79
CA LEU A 50 28.59 -3.84 22.12
C LEU A 50 28.89 -4.83 23.25
N LEU A 51 28.25 -6.01 23.23
CA LEU A 51 28.44 -7.02 24.28
C LEU A 51 29.80 -7.74 24.17
N GLY A 52 30.33 -7.85 22.95
CA GLY A 52 31.63 -8.47 22.72
C GLY A 52 32.80 -7.55 23.01
N SER A 53 32.61 -6.24 22.86
CA SER A 53 33.64 -5.22 23.05
C SER A 53 33.79 -4.80 24.51
N THR A 54 34.68 -3.84 24.78
CA THR A 54 34.81 -3.20 26.09
C THR A 54 33.66 -2.23 26.41
N GLU A 55 32.79 -1.93 25.44
CA GLU A 55 31.69 -0.98 25.64
C GLU A 55 30.65 -1.48 26.65
N LYS A 56 30.47 -2.79 26.79
CA LYS A 56 29.60 -3.35 27.84
C LYS A 56 30.00 -2.87 29.25
N GLU A 57 31.27 -2.54 29.49
CA GLU A 57 31.74 -2.14 30.83
C GLU A 57 31.11 -0.83 31.31
N PHE A 58 30.60 0.02 30.39
CA PHE A 58 29.82 1.20 30.75
C PHE A 58 28.48 0.86 31.41
N PHE A 59 27.97 -0.36 31.21
CA PHE A 59 26.70 -0.83 31.73
C PHE A 59 26.87 -1.72 32.97
N PHE A 60 28.11 -1.93 33.44
CA PHE A 60 28.38 -2.77 34.59
C PHE A 60 28.03 -2.05 35.90
N ASN A 61 27.26 -2.71 36.75
CA ASN A 61 26.97 -2.23 38.09
C ASN A 61 27.82 -3.00 39.12
N GLU A 62 28.71 -2.27 39.82
CA GLU A 62 29.63 -2.87 40.78
C GLU A 62 28.96 -3.46 42.03
N ASP A 63 27.81 -2.91 42.44
CA ASP A 63 27.09 -3.33 43.64
C ASP A 63 26.37 -4.66 43.41
N THR A 64 25.70 -4.78 42.27
CA THR A 64 24.91 -5.98 41.91
C THR A 64 25.73 -7.01 41.11
N LYS A 65 26.93 -6.66 40.66
CA LYS A 65 27.82 -7.49 39.82
C LYS A 65 27.13 -8.00 38.54
N GLU A 66 26.25 -7.19 37.96
CA GLU A 66 25.56 -7.48 36.70
C GLU A 66 25.64 -6.29 35.74
N TYR A 67 25.49 -6.56 34.43
CA TYR A 67 25.35 -5.51 33.42
C TYR A 67 23.88 -5.15 33.28
N PHE A 68 23.53 -3.87 33.38
CA PHE A 68 22.14 -3.41 33.31
C PHE A 68 21.86 -2.65 32.00
N PHE A 69 20.80 -3.05 31.30
CA PHE A 69 20.31 -2.42 30.08
C PHE A 69 18.83 -2.08 30.23
N ASP A 70 18.48 -0.80 30.08
CA ASP A 70 17.08 -0.33 30.06
C ASP A 70 16.53 -0.44 28.63
N ARG A 71 16.32 -1.68 28.17
CA ARG A 71 16.00 -2.06 26.77
C ARG A 71 14.94 -3.17 26.72
N ASP A 72 14.50 -3.55 25.52
CA ASP A 72 13.48 -4.58 25.36
C ASP A 72 14.02 -6.01 25.66
N PRO A 73 13.49 -6.70 26.69
CA PRO A 73 13.98 -8.02 27.07
C PRO A 73 13.51 -9.16 26.15
N GLU A 74 12.49 -8.96 25.32
CA GLU A 74 12.01 -9.97 24.38
C GLU A 74 12.89 -9.99 23.12
N VAL A 75 13.24 -8.83 22.60
CA VAL A 75 14.20 -8.70 21.47
C VAL A 75 15.59 -9.16 21.89
N PHE A 76 16.01 -8.83 23.12
CA PHE A 76 17.31 -9.26 23.65
C PHE A 76 17.52 -10.77 23.62
N ARG A 77 16.44 -11.57 23.74
CA ARG A 77 16.52 -13.03 23.62
C ARG A 77 17.09 -13.45 22.26
N CYS A 78 16.72 -12.76 21.18
CA CYS A 78 17.24 -13.01 19.84
C CYS A 78 18.70 -12.58 19.69
N ILE A 79 19.04 -11.40 20.24
CA ILE A 79 20.42 -10.90 20.27
C ILE A 79 21.34 -11.87 21.01
N LEU A 80 20.97 -12.33 22.20
CA LEU A 80 21.79 -13.28 22.95
C LEU A 80 21.91 -14.63 22.23
N ASN A 81 20.85 -15.08 21.56
CA ASN A 81 20.91 -16.29 20.75
C ASN A 81 21.83 -16.16 19.53
N PHE A 82 21.99 -14.97 18.96
CA PHE A 82 22.97 -14.72 17.92
C PHE A 82 24.40 -14.98 18.42
N TYR A 83 24.80 -14.53 19.62
CA TYR A 83 26.12 -14.86 20.18
C TYR A 83 26.31 -16.36 20.40
N ARG A 84 25.24 -17.05 20.81
CA ARG A 84 25.27 -18.50 21.10
C ARG A 84 25.37 -19.34 19.82
N THR A 85 24.55 -19.06 18.82
CA THR A 85 24.38 -19.90 17.62
C THR A 85 25.10 -19.38 16.38
N GLY A 86 25.45 -18.09 16.37
CA GLY A 86 25.95 -17.37 15.20
C GLY A 86 24.90 -17.05 14.14
N LYS A 87 23.62 -17.30 14.41
CA LYS A 87 22.50 -17.03 13.49
C LYS A 87 21.54 -16.02 14.13
N LEU A 88 21.29 -14.93 13.42
CA LEU A 88 20.33 -13.91 13.83
C LEU A 88 18.96 -14.23 13.21
N HIS A 89 17.92 -14.27 14.04
CA HIS A 89 16.56 -14.59 13.62
C HIS A 89 15.63 -13.43 13.95
N TYR A 90 14.82 -13.03 12.96
CA TYR A 90 13.81 -11.99 13.11
C TYR A 90 12.49 -12.57 13.65
N PRO A 91 11.96 -12.08 14.78
CA PRO A 91 10.66 -12.50 15.31
C PRO A 91 9.49 -11.88 14.53
N ARG A 92 8.53 -12.70 14.09
CA ARG A 92 7.39 -12.24 13.26
C ARG A 92 6.45 -11.26 13.94
N TYR A 93 6.31 -11.40 15.26
CA TYR A 93 5.39 -10.62 16.08
C TYR A 93 5.97 -9.26 16.48
N GLU A 94 7.25 -9.01 16.19
CA GLU A 94 7.93 -7.79 16.61
C GLU A 94 7.74 -6.66 15.60
N CYS A 95 7.83 -5.41 16.08
CA CYS A 95 7.92 -4.25 15.20
C CYS A 95 9.31 -4.20 14.54
N ILE A 96 9.36 -4.05 13.21
CA ILE A 96 10.61 -4.00 12.45
C ILE A 96 11.49 -2.81 12.84
N SER A 97 10.90 -1.63 13.15
CA SER A 97 11.66 -0.45 13.59
C SER A 97 12.30 -0.69 14.96
N ALA A 98 11.52 -1.18 15.93
CA ALA A 98 12.02 -1.49 17.27
C ALA A 98 13.12 -2.55 17.22
N TYR A 99 12.96 -3.59 16.39
CA TYR A 99 13.98 -4.60 16.19
C TYR A 99 15.28 -4.02 15.61
N ASP A 100 15.20 -3.18 14.57
CA ASP A 100 16.38 -2.51 13.99
C ASP A 100 17.07 -1.57 14.99
N GLU A 101 16.30 -0.86 15.83
CA GLU A 101 16.83 0.00 16.91
C GLU A 101 17.58 -0.80 17.98
N GLU A 102 17.11 -1.99 18.33
CA GLU A 102 17.82 -2.92 19.22
C GLU A 102 19.09 -3.45 18.56
N LEU A 103 19.02 -3.91 17.30
CA LEU A 103 20.21 -4.36 16.58
C LEU A 103 21.28 -3.28 16.48
N ALA A 104 20.87 -2.05 16.16
CA ALA A 104 21.77 -0.91 16.08
C ALA A 104 22.43 -0.60 17.44
N PHE A 105 21.67 -0.66 18.55
CA PHE A 105 22.22 -0.44 19.88
C PHE A 105 23.26 -1.48 20.27
N TYR A 106 23.01 -2.76 20.00
CA TYR A 106 23.98 -3.82 20.28
C TYR A 106 25.10 -3.93 19.24
N GLY A 107 25.09 -3.08 18.21
CA GLY A 107 26.12 -3.05 17.17
C GLY A 107 26.07 -4.26 16.23
N ILE A 108 24.89 -4.84 16.01
CA ILE A 108 24.71 -6.00 15.14
C ILE A 108 24.14 -5.53 13.79
N LEU A 109 24.83 -5.88 12.72
CA LEU A 109 24.42 -5.57 11.36
C LEU A 109 23.21 -6.42 10.94
N PRO A 110 22.09 -5.81 10.48
CA PRO A 110 20.92 -6.57 10.05
C PRO A 110 21.16 -7.47 8.83
N GLU A 111 22.24 -7.25 8.08
CA GLU A 111 22.65 -8.11 6.95
C GLU A 111 23.03 -9.54 7.40
N ILE A 112 23.23 -9.76 8.69
CA ILE A 112 23.59 -11.07 9.28
C ILE A 112 22.33 -11.93 9.58
N ILE A 113 21.13 -11.42 9.30
CA ILE A 113 19.89 -12.18 9.43
C ILE A 113 19.96 -13.45 8.57
N GLY A 114 19.68 -14.60 9.17
CA GLY A 114 19.77 -15.89 8.48
C GLY A 114 18.70 -16.06 7.40
N ASP A 115 19.03 -16.82 6.35
CA ASP A 115 18.19 -17.06 5.17
C ASP A 115 16.73 -17.43 5.48
N CYS A 116 16.49 -18.17 6.55
CA CYS A 116 15.15 -18.59 6.98
C CYS A 116 14.21 -17.44 7.34
N CYS A 117 14.74 -16.27 7.71
CA CYS A 117 13.97 -15.09 8.11
C CYS A 117 14.23 -13.88 7.21
N TYR A 118 15.19 -13.99 6.27
CA TYR A 118 15.69 -12.86 5.51
C TYR A 118 14.64 -12.22 4.60
N GLU A 119 13.90 -13.03 3.83
CA GLU A 119 12.85 -12.51 2.94
C GLU A 119 11.73 -11.81 3.73
N GLU A 120 11.29 -12.41 4.84
CA GLU A 120 10.23 -11.83 5.67
C GLU A 120 10.67 -10.52 6.34
N TYR A 121 11.91 -10.45 6.84
CA TYR A 121 12.50 -9.22 7.36
C TYR A 121 12.57 -8.14 6.27
N LYS A 122 13.04 -8.49 5.07
CA LYS A 122 13.18 -7.57 3.94
C LYS A 122 11.83 -7.03 3.47
N ASP A 123 10.82 -7.87 3.37
CA ASP A 123 9.46 -7.45 2.99
C ASP A 123 8.86 -6.51 4.03
N ARG A 124 8.97 -6.84 5.32
CA ARG A 124 8.48 -5.97 6.41
C ARG A 124 9.23 -4.65 6.48
N LYS A 125 10.54 -4.65 6.24
CA LYS A 125 11.35 -3.43 6.18
C LYS A 125 10.95 -2.55 5.01
N ARG A 126 10.69 -3.13 3.84
CA ARG A 126 10.17 -2.41 2.67
C ARG A 126 8.80 -1.81 2.94
N GLU A 127 7.87 -2.60 3.49
CA GLU A 127 6.52 -2.14 3.85
C GLU A 127 6.56 -0.99 4.85
N ASN A 128 7.40 -1.10 5.89
CA ASN A 128 7.57 -0.04 6.88
C ASN A 128 8.19 1.22 6.26
N ALA A 129 9.18 1.07 5.38
CA ALA A 129 9.76 2.21 4.66
C ALA A 129 8.75 2.89 3.72
N GLU A 130 7.92 2.12 3.01
CA GLU A 130 6.84 2.66 2.18
C GLU A 130 5.82 3.44 3.03
N ARG A 131 5.44 2.93 4.21
CA ARG A 131 4.56 3.63 5.16
C ARG A 131 5.18 4.91 5.71
N LEU A 132 6.43 4.84 6.16
CA LEU A 132 7.15 6.01 6.66
C LEU A 132 7.35 7.06 5.56
N MET A 133 7.51 6.66 4.30
CA MET A 133 7.53 7.61 3.18
C MET A 133 6.17 8.27 2.94
N ASP A 134 5.07 7.52 3.00
CA ASP A 134 3.71 8.06 2.88
C ASP A 134 3.39 9.02 4.06
N ASP A 135 3.81 8.69 5.28
CA ASP A 135 3.66 9.54 6.47
C ASP A 135 4.57 10.77 6.39
N ASN A 136 5.82 10.63 5.94
CA ASN A 136 6.74 11.77 5.82
C ASN A 136 6.40 12.68 4.63
N ASP A 137 5.75 12.18 3.57
CA ASP A 137 5.09 13.00 2.55
C ASP A 137 3.87 13.74 3.14
N SER A 138 3.26 13.19 4.19
CA SER A 138 2.17 13.83 4.94
C SER A 138 2.67 14.86 5.96
N GLU A 139 3.81 14.60 6.63
CA GLU A 139 4.43 15.43 7.69
C GLU A 139 5.40 16.49 7.16
N ASN A 140 6.13 16.28 6.06
CA ASN A 140 6.86 17.36 5.37
C ASN A 140 5.92 18.45 4.83
N ASN A 141 4.62 18.17 4.73
CA ASN A 141 3.60 19.19 4.49
C ASN A 141 3.21 19.97 5.76
N GLN A 142 3.59 19.51 6.96
CA GLN A 142 3.23 20.07 8.27
C GLN A 142 4.39 20.73 9.03
N GLU A 143 5.62 20.21 9.00
CA GLU A 143 6.72 20.67 9.90
C GLU A 143 7.90 21.43 9.23
N GLY A 144 7.64 22.13 8.13
CA GLY A 144 8.53 23.21 7.69
C GLY A 144 8.29 24.48 8.51
N SER A 145 9.18 24.80 9.46
CA SER A 145 9.31 26.10 10.16
C SER A 145 8.65 27.26 9.41
N MET A 146 7.46 27.72 9.87
CA MET A 146 6.58 28.70 9.19
C MET A 146 7.35 29.94 8.66
N PRO A 147 7.70 29.99 7.36
CA PRO A 147 7.87 31.26 6.68
C PRO A 147 6.45 31.77 6.39
N SER A 148 6.27 33.05 6.09
CA SER A 148 4.99 33.55 5.59
C SER A 148 4.54 32.69 4.39
N LEU A 149 3.52 31.84 4.59
CA LEU A 149 3.01 30.97 3.53
C LEU A 149 2.61 31.85 2.36
N SER A 150 3.17 31.56 1.18
CA SER A 150 2.70 32.21 -0.04
C SER A 150 1.21 31.91 -0.21
N PHE A 151 0.44 32.86 -0.76
CA PHE A 151 -0.98 32.68 -1.08
C PHE A 151 -1.26 31.32 -1.76
N ARG A 152 -0.33 30.88 -2.63
CA ARG A 152 -0.38 29.58 -3.31
C ARG A 152 -0.32 28.39 -2.34
N GLN A 153 0.57 28.43 -1.36
CA GLN A 153 0.72 27.37 -0.35
C GLN A 153 -0.48 27.32 0.59
N THR A 154 -1.01 28.48 0.97
CA THR A 154 -2.26 28.58 1.74
C THR A 154 -3.43 27.97 0.98
N MET A 155 -3.55 28.28 -0.33
CA MET A 155 -4.58 27.72 -1.19
C MET A 155 -4.43 26.19 -1.38
N TRP A 156 -3.20 25.70 -1.55
CA TRP A 156 -2.92 24.26 -1.61
C TRP A 156 -3.33 23.54 -0.32
N ARG A 157 -2.96 24.07 0.85
CA ARG A 157 -3.35 23.53 2.16
C ARG A 157 -4.86 23.51 2.35
N ALA A 158 -5.55 24.55 1.89
CA ALA A 158 -7.01 24.63 1.92
C ALA A 158 -7.68 23.54 1.06
N PHE A 159 -7.08 23.14 -0.07
CA PHE A 159 -7.65 22.08 -0.91
C PHE A 159 -7.38 20.66 -0.41
N GLU A 160 -6.26 20.44 0.27
CA GLU A 160 -5.89 19.11 0.76
C GLU A 160 -6.57 18.77 2.08
N ASN A 161 -6.68 19.76 2.99
CA ASN A 161 -7.21 19.58 4.33
C ASN A 161 -8.42 20.50 4.56
N PRO A 162 -9.66 20.03 4.35
CA PRO A 162 -10.86 20.85 4.45
C PRO A 162 -11.09 21.43 5.86
N HIS A 163 -10.54 20.81 6.90
CA HIS A 163 -10.65 21.27 8.29
C HIS A 163 -9.68 22.39 8.68
N THR A 164 -8.75 22.79 7.79
CA THR A 164 -7.74 23.82 8.10
C THR A 164 -8.29 25.24 8.11
N SER A 165 -9.35 25.52 7.33
CA SER A 165 -9.96 26.85 7.26
C SER A 165 -11.45 26.76 6.96
N THR A 166 -12.20 27.77 7.39
CA THR A 166 -13.63 27.88 7.07
C THR A 166 -13.86 27.99 5.56
N LEU A 167 -12.98 28.69 4.84
CA LEU A 167 -12.99 28.77 3.38
C LEU A 167 -12.82 27.39 2.74
N ALA A 168 -11.84 26.60 3.20
CA ALA A 168 -11.61 25.24 2.73
C ALA A 168 -12.85 24.35 2.94
N LEU A 169 -13.49 24.49 4.11
CA LEU A 169 -14.71 23.75 4.44
C LEU A 169 -15.88 24.13 3.52
N VAL A 170 -16.05 25.42 3.21
CA VAL A 170 -17.08 25.88 2.26
C VAL A 170 -16.82 25.31 0.88
N PHE A 171 -15.59 25.41 0.35
CA PHE A 171 -15.23 24.82 -0.94
C PHE A 171 -15.49 23.31 -0.97
N TYR A 172 -15.15 22.62 0.10
CA TYR A 172 -15.39 21.19 0.25
C TYR A 172 -16.88 20.82 0.13
N TYR A 173 -17.76 21.50 0.87
CA TYR A 173 -19.19 21.23 0.81
C TYR A 173 -19.82 21.66 -0.52
N VAL A 174 -19.43 22.80 -1.08
CA VAL A 174 -19.94 23.28 -2.37
C VAL A 174 -19.54 22.31 -3.50
N THR A 175 -18.29 21.89 -3.55
CA THR A 175 -17.84 20.90 -4.56
C THR A 175 -18.55 19.57 -4.40
N GLY A 176 -18.71 19.08 -3.16
CA GLY A 176 -19.48 17.88 -2.86
C GLY A 176 -20.95 17.97 -3.31
N PHE A 177 -21.59 19.12 -3.09
CA PHE A 177 -22.96 19.38 -3.54
C PHE A 177 -23.09 19.31 -5.06
N PHE A 178 -22.20 19.96 -5.82
CA PHE A 178 -22.24 19.90 -7.28
C PHE A 178 -21.90 18.51 -7.84
N ILE A 179 -21.05 17.74 -7.16
CA ILE A 179 -20.85 16.31 -7.48
C ILE A 179 -22.19 15.56 -7.35
N ALA A 180 -22.88 15.70 -6.22
CA ALA A 180 -24.18 15.05 -6.01
C ALA A 180 -25.21 15.47 -7.06
N VAL A 181 -25.33 16.79 -7.35
CA VAL A 181 -26.22 17.30 -8.40
C VAL A 181 -25.87 16.71 -9.76
N SER A 182 -24.59 16.61 -10.13
CA SER A 182 -24.17 16.02 -11.40
C SER A 182 -24.55 14.53 -11.50
N VAL A 183 -24.41 13.78 -10.42
CA VAL A 183 -24.76 12.35 -10.39
C VAL A 183 -26.27 12.16 -10.45
N ILE A 184 -27.03 12.93 -9.68
CA ILE A 184 -28.51 12.91 -9.73
C ILE A 184 -28.99 13.29 -11.12
N THR A 185 -28.41 14.32 -11.73
CA THR A 185 -28.75 14.73 -13.10
C THR A 185 -28.55 13.60 -14.11
N ASN A 186 -27.44 12.84 -14.01
CA ASN A 186 -27.21 11.66 -14.88
C ASN A 186 -28.30 10.60 -14.72
N VAL A 187 -28.77 10.38 -13.50
CA VAL A 187 -29.81 9.39 -13.20
C VAL A 187 -31.16 9.88 -13.72
N VAL A 188 -31.52 11.15 -13.46
CA VAL A 188 -32.80 11.71 -13.89
C VAL A 188 -32.87 11.87 -15.41
N GLU A 189 -31.75 12.10 -16.09
CA GLU A 189 -31.69 12.18 -17.56
C GLU A 189 -32.27 10.93 -18.25
N THR A 190 -32.15 9.75 -17.62
CA THR A 190 -32.61 8.47 -18.18
C THR A 190 -34.02 8.07 -17.74
N VAL A 191 -34.63 8.77 -16.79
CA VAL A 191 -36.00 8.48 -16.31
C VAL A 191 -37.02 8.82 -17.41
N PRO A 192 -38.08 8.01 -17.61
CA PRO A 192 -39.16 8.37 -18.54
C PRO A 192 -39.97 9.58 -18.01
N CYS A 193 -40.08 10.64 -18.81
CA CYS A 193 -40.78 11.89 -18.48
C CYS A 193 -41.86 12.25 -19.52
N GLY A 194 -42.76 11.30 -19.77
CA GLY A 194 -43.96 11.52 -20.56
C GLY A 194 -44.07 10.59 -21.76
N THR A 195 -45.27 10.58 -22.33
CA THR A 195 -45.67 9.69 -23.42
C THR A 195 -45.92 10.51 -24.69
N VAL A 196 -45.27 10.12 -25.78
CA VAL A 196 -45.57 10.65 -27.11
C VAL A 196 -46.69 9.79 -27.73
N PRO A 197 -47.67 10.35 -28.46
CA PRO A 197 -48.69 9.56 -29.13
C PRO A 197 -48.03 8.58 -30.13
N GLY A 198 -47.97 7.29 -29.81
CA GLY A 198 -47.32 6.27 -30.65
C GLY A 198 -46.37 5.26 -29.98
N ASN A 199 -46.41 5.06 -28.65
CA ASN A 199 -45.75 3.96 -27.92
C ASN A 199 -44.23 4.05 -27.64
N LYS A 200 -43.63 5.25 -27.56
CA LYS A 200 -42.29 5.40 -26.96
C LYS A 200 -42.34 6.32 -25.73
N GLU A 201 -41.93 5.78 -24.58
CA GLU A 201 -41.64 6.59 -23.40
C GLU A 201 -40.46 7.51 -23.72
N LEU A 202 -40.65 8.82 -23.53
CA LEU A 202 -39.62 9.80 -23.82
C LEU A 202 -38.80 10.07 -22.55
N PRO A 203 -37.47 9.91 -22.56
CA PRO A 203 -36.64 10.20 -21.39
C PRO A 203 -36.64 11.71 -21.06
N CYS A 204 -36.48 12.04 -19.77
CA CYS A 204 -36.43 13.42 -19.29
C CYS A 204 -35.33 14.23 -19.97
N GLY A 205 -34.20 13.59 -20.30
CA GLY A 205 -33.10 14.20 -21.02
C GLY A 205 -33.47 14.75 -22.41
N GLU A 206 -34.37 14.08 -23.14
CA GLU A 206 -34.81 14.55 -24.45
C GLU A 206 -35.88 15.64 -24.32
N ARG A 207 -36.82 15.48 -23.39
CA ARG A 207 -37.90 16.45 -23.17
C ARG A 207 -37.38 17.80 -22.70
N TYR A 208 -36.42 17.80 -21.78
CA TYR A 208 -35.84 19.00 -21.17
C TYR A 208 -34.37 19.18 -21.55
N ALA A 209 -34.03 18.90 -22.81
CA ALA A 209 -32.64 18.90 -23.29
C ALA A 209 -31.87 20.18 -22.95
N VAL A 210 -32.50 21.36 -23.08
CA VAL A 210 -31.86 22.65 -22.75
C VAL A 210 -31.53 22.76 -21.27
N ALA A 211 -32.44 22.35 -20.39
CA ALA A 211 -32.23 22.42 -18.94
C ALA A 211 -31.11 21.48 -18.49
N PHE A 212 -31.11 20.23 -18.97
CA PHE A 212 -30.05 19.26 -18.70
C PHE A 212 -28.71 19.71 -19.26
N PHE A 213 -28.68 20.27 -20.47
CA PHE A 213 -27.46 20.84 -21.05
C PHE A 213 -26.91 22.00 -20.20
N CYS A 214 -27.75 22.94 -19.76
CA CYS A 214 -27.32 24.04 -18.89
C CYS A 214 -26.80 23.53 -17.54
N LEU A 215 -27.46 22.55 -16.92
CA LEU A 215 -27.02 21.95 -15.65
C LEU A 215 -25.68 21.22 -15.80
N ASP A 216 -25.52 20.40 -16.84
CA ASP A 216 -24.28 19.67 -17.10
C ASP A 216 -23.12 20.65 -17.37
N THR A 217 -23.38 21.68 -18.18
CA THR A 217 -22.41 22.75 -18.46
C THR A 217 -21.99 23.46 -17.18
N ALA A 218 -22.93 23.84 -16.31
CA ALA A 218 -22.63 24.51 -15.05
C ALA A 218 -21.77 23.63 -14.12
N CYS A 219 -22.12 22.34 -13.99
CA CYS A 219 -21.35 21.39 -13.17
C CYS A 219 -19.93 21.19 -13.70
N VAL A 220 -19.78 20.99 -15.03
CA VAL A 220 -18.48 20.78 -15.66
C VAL A 220 -17.62 22.04 -15.56
N MET A 221 -18.19 23.23 -15.72
CA MET A 221 -17.47 24.48 -15.54
C MET A 221 -16.91 24.61 -14.11
N ILE A 222 -17.72 24.31 -13.10
CA ILE A 222 -17.29 24.31 -11.69
C ILE A 222 -16.14 23.31 -11.48
N PHE A 223 -16.28 22.08 -11.99
CA PHE A 223 -15.24 21.06 -11.86
C PHE A 223 -13.95 21.42 -12.59
N THR A 224 -14.06 22.10 -13.73
CA THR A 224 -12.91 22.58 -14.50
C THR A 224 -12.18 23.68 -13.72
N VAL A 225 -12.92 24.67 -13.19
CA VAL A 225 -12.33 25.74 -12.37
C VAL A 225 -11.67 25.16 -11.13
N GLU A 226 -12.34 24.25 -10.43
CA GLU A 226 -11.79 23.54 -9.27
C GLU A 226 -10.48 22.81 -9.61
N TYR A 227 -10.44 22.08 -10.72
CA TYR A 227 -9.24 21.38 -11.19
C TYR A 227 -8.09 22.36 -11.51
N LEU A 228 -8.38 23.45 -12.23
CA LEU A 228 -7.40 24.46 -12.60
C LEU A 228 -6.84 25.19 -11.37
N LEU A 229 -7.71 25.52 -10.39
CA LEU A 229 -7.28 26.13 -9.13
C LEU A 229 -6.36 25.20 -8.35
N ARG A 230 -6.66 23.90 -8.28
CA ARG A 230 -5.78 22.91 -7.65
C ARG A 230 -4.45 22.75 -8.40
N LEU A 231 -4.49 22.68 -9.72
CA LEU A 231 -3.29 22.60 -10.54
C LEU A 231 -2.39 23.84 -10.37
N PHE A 232 -2.99 25.02 -10.23
CA PHE A 232 -2.25 26.26 -9.96
C PHE A 232 -1.66 26.28 -8.54
N ALA A 233 -2.41 25.80 -7.54
CA ALA A 233 -1.95 25.71 -6.15
C ALA A 233 -0.85 24.65 -5.95
N ALA A 234 -0.83 23.60 -6.77
CA ALA A 234 0.06 22.46 -6.61
C ALA A 234 1.56 22.86 -6.59
N PRO A 235 2.36 22.34 -5.63
CA PRO A 235 3.79 22.62 -5.54
C PRO A 235 4.56 22.06 -6.75
N SER A 236 4.18 20.88 -7.23
CA SER A 236 4.68 20.27 -8.46
C SER A 236 3.52 19.86 -9.37
N ARG A 237 3.33 20.62 -10.47
CA ARG A 237 2.24 20.41 -11.44
C ARG A 237 2.30 19.04 -12.10
N TYR A 238 3.51 18.57 -12.42
CA TYR A 238 3.71 17.28 -13.07
C TYR A 238 3.34 16.11 -12.16
N ARG A 239 3.76 16.18 -10.89
CA ARG A 239 3.39 15.18 -9.89
C ARG A 239 1.89 15.19 -9.64
N PHE A 240 1.28 16.38 -9.59
CA PHE A 240 -0.16 16.53 -9.44
C PHE A 240 -0.93 15.88 -10.59
N ILE A 241 -0.62 16.22 -11.85
CA ILE A 241 -1.30 15.67 -13.04
C ILE A 241 -1.23 14.13 -13.08
N ARG A 242 -0.12 13.53 -12.63
CA ARG A 242 0.06 12.07 -12.58
C ARG A 242 -0.61 11.39 -11.39
N SER A 243 -1.12 12.14 -10.41
CA SER A 243 -1.79 11.54 -9.25
C SER A 243 -3.15 10.94 -9.63
N VAL A 244 -3.51 9.80 -9.02
CA VAL A 244 -4.77 9.09 -9.28
C VAL A 244 -5.99 10.01 -9.08
N MET A 245 -5.97 10.83 -8.03
CA MET A 245 -7.07 11.76 -7.74
C MET A 245 -7.20 12.86 -8.81
N SER A 246 -6.08 13.35 -9.34
CA SER A 246 -6.08 14.31 -10.45
C SER A 246 -6.57 13.68 -11.75
N ILE A 247 -6.23 12.41 -12.02
CA ILE A 247 -6.74 11.69 -13.18
C ILE A 247 -8.26 11.55 -13.11
N ILE A 248 -8.81 11.20 -11.93
CA ILE A 248 -10.25 11.14 -11.70
C ILE A 248 -10.91 12.51 -11.97
N ASP A 249 -10.31 13.60 -11.50
CA ASP A 249 -10.81 14.96 -11.74
C ASP A 249 -10.89 15.28 -13.25
N VAL A 250 -9.90 14.85 -14.05
CA VAL A 250 -9.89 15.03 -15.53
C VAL A 250 -10.92 14.13 -16.21
N VAL A 251 -10.97 12.85 -15.87
CA VAL A 251 -11.92 11.89 -16.45
C VAL A 251 -13.37 12.30 -16.18
N ALA A 252 -13.64 12.97 -15.05
CA ALA A 252 -14.98 13.47 -14.72
C ALA A 252 -15.48 14.58 -15.66
N ILE A 253 -14.59 15.40 -16.23
CA ILE A 253 -14.95 16.51 -17.15
C ILE A 253 -14.74 16.16 -18.63
N MET A 254 -13.88 15.18 -18.92
CA MET A 254 -13.50 14.78 -20.27
C MET A 254 -14.68 14.50 -21.21
N PRO A 255 -15.74 13.75 -20.82
CA PRO A 255 -16.83 13.41 -21.74
C PRO A 255 -17.53 14.64 -22.33
N TYR A 256 -17.66 15.71 -21.55
CA TYR A 256 -18.29 16.95 -22.00
C TYR A 256 -17.45 17.67 -23.06
N TYR A 257 -16.14 17.82 -22.81
CA TYR A 257 -15.24 18.48 -23.76
C TYR A 257 -15.05 17.68 -25.05
N ILE A 258 -14.97 16.35 -24.98
CA ILE A 258 -14.93 15.50 -26.19
C ILE A 258 -16.24 15.67 -26.98
N GLY A 259 -17.39 15.66 -26.29
CA GLY A 259 -18.68 15.93 -26.93
C GLY A 259 -18.71 17.29 -27.64
N LEU A 260 -18.19 18.35 -27.03
CA LEU A 260 -18.17 19.67 -27.66
C LEU A 260 -17.25 19.76 -28.89
N VAL A 261 -16.13 19.03 -28.89
CA VAL A 261 -15.19 19.01 -30.03
C VAL A 261 -15.75 18.16 -31.18
N MET A 262 -16.42 17.05 -30.87
CA MET A 262 -16.92 16.13 -31.88
C MET A 262 -18.17 16.64 -32.62
N THR A 263 -18.95 17.57 -32.05
CA THR A 263 -20.22 18.08 -32.65
C THR A 263 -20.09 18.69 -34.04
N ASN A 264 -18.87 18.95 -34.52
CA ASN A 264 -18.61 19.48 -35.87
C ASN A 264 -18.48 18.40 -36.96
N ASN A 265 -18.50 17.11 -36.60
CA ASN A 265 -18.37 16.00 -37.54
C ASN A 265 -19.68 15.20 -37.60
N GLU A 266 -20.42 15.30 -38.71
CA GLU A 266 -21.74 14.65 -38.87
C GLU A 266 -21.67 13.11 -38.84
N ASP A 267 -20.52 12.51 -39.15
CA ASP A 267 -20.30 11.05 -39.19
C ASP A 267 -20.20 10.36 -37.82
N VAL A 268 -20.15 11.11 -36.71
CA VAL A 268 -19.94 10.57 -35.35
C VAL A 268 -21.16 10.65 -34.43
N SER A 269 -22.37 10.82 -34.98
CA SER A 269 -23.62 10.88 -34.21
C SER A 269 -23.79 9.74 -33.17
N GLY A 270 -23.35 8.51 -33.50
CA GLY A 270 -23.34 7.37 -32.57
C GLY A 270 -22.32 7.48 -31.43
N ALA A 271 -21.19 8.17 -31.65
CA ALA A 271 -20.14 8.33 -30.64
C ALA A 271 -20.60 9.21 -29.47
N PHE A 272 -21.46 10.20 -29.71
CA PHE A 272 -22.01 11.05 -28.63
C PHE A 272 -22.83 10.26 -27.62
N VAL A 273 -23.60 9.26 -28.08
CA VAL A 273 -24.40 8.40 -27.19
C VAL A 273 -23.49 7.56 -26.30
N THR A 274 -22.41 7.01 -26.86
CA THR A 274 -21.44 6.20 -26.11
C THR A 274 -20.65 7.04 -25.10
N LEU A 275 -20.31 8.29 -25.42
CA LEU A 275 -19.60 9.20 -24.50
C LEU A 275 -20.41 9.56 -23.26
N ARG A 276 -21.76 9.52 -23.32
CA ARG A 276 -22.61 9.77 -22.14
C ARG A 276 -22.39 8.74 -21.04
N VAL A 277 -22.03 7.49 -21.38
CA VAL A 277 -21.74 6.44 -20.39
C VAL A 277 -20.55 6.85 -19.52
N PHE A 278 -19.51 7.45 -20.09
CA PHE A 278 -18.33 7.87 -19.36
C PHE A 278 -18.60 9.00 -18.35
N ARG A 279 -19.75 9.70 -18.45
CA ARG A 279 -20.16 10.66 -17.40
C ARG A 279 -20.36 9.97 -16.06
N VAL A 280 -20.60 8.66 -16.00
CA VAL A 280 -20.70 7.90 -14.74
C VAL A 280 -19.40 7.97 -13.93
N PHE A 281 -18.25 8.15 -14.59
CA PHE A 281 -16.96 8.23 -13.90
C PHE A 281 -16.85 9.43 -12.97
N ARG A 282 -17.68 10.48 -13.14
CA ARG A 282 -17.71 11.61 -12.20
C ARG A 282 -18.14 11.23 -10.79
N ILE A 283 -18.80 10.07 -10.61
CA ILE A 283 -19.09 9.51 -9.28
C ILE A 283 -17.80 9.29 -8.50
N PHE A 284 -16.72 8.85 -9.16
CA PHE A 284 -15.44 8.62 -8.49
C PHE A 284 -14.79 9.89 -7.96
N LYS A 285 -15.19 11.09 -8.43
CA LYS A 285 -14.73 12.36 -7.86
C LYS A 285 -15.09 12.50 -6.38
N PHE A 286 -16.17 11.83 -5.95
CA PHE A 286 -16.57 11.72 -4.55
C PHE A 286 -15.53 11.03 -3.67
N SER A 287 -14.58 10.27 -4.25
CA SER A 287 -13.48 9.67 -3.49
C SER A 287 -12.63 10.71 -2.76
N ARG A 288 -12.49 11.93 -3.27
CA ARG A 288 -11.77 13.01 -2.58
C ARG A 288 -12.47 13.45 -1.29
N HIS A 289 -13.79 13.33 -1.25
CA HIS A 289 -14.67 13.66 -0.11
C HIS A 289 -14.94 12.47 0.80
N SER A 290 -14.40 11.30 0.50
CA SER A 290 -14.59 10.09 1.30
C SER A 290 -13.26 9.45 1.64
N GLN A 291 -12.85 9.59 2.91
CA GLN A 291 -11.68 8.88 3.44
C GLN A 291 -11.83 7.36 3.24
N GLY A 292 -13.03 6.81 3.40
CA GLY A 292 -13.29 5.39 3.18
C GLY A 292 -12.99 4.92 1.75
N LEU A 293 -13.38 5.69 0.73
CA LEU A 293 -13.07 5.36 -0.68
C LEU A 293 -11.57 5.49 -0.98
N ARG A 294 -10.88 6.44 -0.35
CA ARG A 294 -9.41 6.54 -0.46
C ARG A 294 -8.73 5.31 0.14
N ILE A 295 -9.12 4.94 1.37
CA ILE A 295 -8.61 3.75 2.07
C ILE A 295 -8.88 2.50 1.25
N LEU A 296 -10.09 2.32 0.72
CA LEU A 296 -10.43 1.21 -0.17
C LEU A 296 -9.47 1.14 -1.38
N GLY A 297 -9.14 2.29 -1.98
CA GLY A 297 -8.17 2.36 -3.07
C GLY A 297 -6.77 1.92 -2.66
N TYR A 298 -6.29 2.35 -1.48
CA TYR A 298 -5.00 1.93 -0.94
C TYR A 298 -4.97 0.43 -0.62
N THR A 299 -6.04 -0.10 -0.01
CA THR A 299 -6.13 -1.53 0.29
C THR A 299 -6.17 -2.36 -0.99
N LEU A 300 -6.92 -1.94 -2.02
CA LEU A 300 -6.96 -2.61 -3.33
C LEU A 300 -5.60 -2.60 -4.03
N LYS A 301 -4.87 -1.49 -3.96
CA LYS A 301 -3.50 -1.40 -4.46
C LYS A 301 -2.58 -2.37 -3.72
N SER A 302 -2.71 -2.45 -2.39
CA SER A 302 -1.89 -3.32 -1.54
C SER A 302 -2.17 -4.80 -1.77
N CYS A 303 -3.43 -5.18 -2.07
CA CYS A 303 -3.80 -6.57 -2.32
C CYS A 303 -3.93 -6.91 -3.81
N ALA A 304 -3.38 -6.09 -4.72
CA ALA A 304 -3.56 -6.25 -6.16
C ALA A 304 -3.05 -7.61 -6.67
N SER A 305 -1.96 -8.14 -6.09
CA SER A 305 -1.45 -9.49 -6.42
C SER A 305 -2.45 -10.59 -6.04
N GLU A 306 -2.98 -10.53 -4.82
CA GLU A 306 -3.95 -11.50 -4.30
C GLU A 306 -5.28 -11.43 -5.06
N LEU A 307 -5.76 -10.22 -5.36
CA LEU A 307 -6.95 -10.01 -6.17
C LEU A 307 -6.77 -10.57 -7.59
N GLY A 308 -5.58 -10.40 -8.17
CA GLY A 308 -5.23 -10.99 -9.46
C GLY A 308 -5.30 -12.52 -9.45
N PHE A 309 -4.75 -13.15 -8.41
CA PHE A 309 -4.83 -14.61 -8.24
C PHE A 309 -6.27 -15.10 -8.04
N LEU A 310 -7.07 -14.38 -7.25
CA LEU A 310 -8.49 -14.67 -7.05
C LEU A 310 -9.26 -14.60 -8.38
N LEU A 311 -9.08 -13.54 -9.18
CA LEU A 311 -9.75 -13.39 -10.47
C LEU A 311 -9.30 -14.47 -11.47
N PHE A 312 -8.02 -14.84 -11.46
CA PHE A 312 -7.49 -15.90 -12.31
C PHE A 312 -8.13 -17.26 -11.97
N SER A 313 -8.13 -17.65 -10.70
CA SER A 313 -8.72 -18.91 -10.24
C SER A 313 -10.23 -18.97 -10.48
N LEU A 314 -10.95 -17.86 -10.23
CA LEU A 314 -12.39 -17.75 -10.52
C LEU A 314 -12.70 -17.88 -12.02
N THR A 315 -11.91 -17.25 -12.88
CA THR A 315 -12.07 -17.38 -14.33
C THR A 315 -11.84 -18.81 -14.80
N MET A 316 -10.80 -19.48 -14.28
CA MET A 316 -10.53 -20.88 -14.58
C MET A 316 -11.70 -21.79 -14.16
N ALA A 317 -12.25 -21.58 -12.96
CA ALA A 317 -13.40 -22.32 -12.47
C ALA A 317 -14.65 -22.08 -13.33
N ILE A 318 -14.91 -20.82 -13.74
CA ILE A 318 -16.03 -20.48 -14.63
C ILE A 318 -15.91 -21.26 -15.95
N ILE A 319 -14.72 -21.30 -16.56
CA ILE A 319 -14.50 -22.02 -17.82
C ILE A 319 -14.76 -23.51 -17.65
N ILE A 320 -14.23 -24.13 -16.58
CA ILE A 320 -14.41 -25.56 -16.31
C ILE A 320 -15.89 -25.90 -16.12
N PHE A 321 -16.58 -25.20 -15.22
CA PHE A 321 -17.99 -25.50 -14.92
C PHE A 321 -18.92 -25.17 -16.07
N ALA A 322 -18.68 -24.09 -16.82
CA ALA A 322 -19.45 -23.77 -18.01
C ALA A 322 -19.28 -24.85 -19.10
N THR A 323 -18.08 -25.41 -19.24
CA THR A 323 -17.81 -26.52 -20.16
C THR A 323 -18.56 -27.78 -19.72
N VAL A 324 -18.49 -28.14 -18.43
CA VAL A 324 -19.23 -29.28 -17.88
C VAL A 324 -20.73 -29.13 -18.10
N MET A 325 -21.30 -27.97 -17.78
CA MET A 325 -22.73 -27.70 -17.96
C MET A 325 -23.16 -27.78 -19.42
N PHE A 326 -22.36 -27.21 -20.34
CA PHE A 326 -22.64 -27.30 -21.76
C PHE A 326 -22.69 -28.75 -22.24
N TYR A 327 -21.71 -29.57 -21.87
CA TYR A 327 -21.67 -30.97 -22.29
C TYR A 327 -22.71 -31.86 -21.59
N ALA A 328 -23.03 -31.59 -20.32
CA ALA A 328 -24.07 -32.31 -19.58
C ALA A 328 -25.46 -32.12 -20.22
N GLU A 329 -25.74 -30.92 -20.73
CA GLU A 329 -27.03 -30.56 -21.32
C GLU A 329 -27.06 -30.69 -22.86
N LYS A 330 -25.98 -31.14 -23.49
CA LYS A 330 -25.79 -31.17 -24.95
C LYS A 330 -26.76 -32.07 -25.73
N GLY A 331 -27.61 -32.84 -25.04
CA GLY A 331 -28.62 -33.71 -25.66
C GLY A 331 -30.08 -33.29 -25.42
N SER A 332 -30.31 -32.22 -24.66
CA SER A 332 -31.66 -31.78 -24.29
C SER A 332 -32.21 -30.75 -25.29
N SER A 333 -33.37 -31.03 -25.87
CA SER A 333 -34.03 -30.15 -26.86
C SER A 333 -34.53 -28.82 -26.28
N ALA A 334 -34.57 -28.67 -24.96
CA ALA A 334 -34.97 -27.46 -24.25
C ALA A 334 -33.81 -26.74 -23.53
N SER A 335 -32.55 -27.12 -23.80
CA SER A 335 -31.40 -26.55 -23.11
C SER A 335 -31.19 -25.07 -23.46
N LYS A 336 -30.98 -24.25 -22.42
CA LYS A 336 -30.57 -22.83 -22.55
C LYS A 336 -29.05 -22.67 -22.74
N PHE A 337 -28.29 -23.76 -22.62
CA PHE A 337 -26.83 -23.78 -22.71
C PHE A 337 -26.38 -23.98 -24.17
N THR A 338 -26.52 -22.95 -24.99
CA THR A 338 -26.25 -23.01 -26.44
C THR A 338 -24.77 -23.05 -26.80
N SER A 339 -23.91 -22.50 -25.94
CA SER A 339 -22.45 -22.45 -26.12
C SER A 339 -21.77 -22.30 -24.76
N ILE A 340 -20.47 -22.61 -24.68
CA ILE A 340 -19.70 -22.44 -23.43
C ILE A 340 -19.76 -20.99 -22.92
N PRO A 341 -19.58 -19.93 -23.75
CA PRO A 341 -19.74 -18.55 -23.28
C PRO A 341 -21.18 -18.22 -22.84
N ALA A 342 -22.20 -18.80 -23.47
CA ALA A 342 -23.59 -18.62 -23.03
C ALA A 342 -23.83 -19.24 -21.64
N SER A 343 -23.12 -20.32 -21.31
CA SER A 343 -23.14 -20.93 -19.98
C SER A 343 -22.43 -20.10 -18.91
N PHE A 344 -21.56 -19.14 -19.27
CA PHE A 344 -20.84 -18.31 -18.29
C PHE A 344 -21.80 -17.55 -17.38
N TRP A 345 -22.90 -17.00 -17.92
CA TRP A 345 -23.89 -16.30 -17.11
C TRP A 345 -24.40 -17.17 -15.96
N TYR A 346 -24.88 -18.37 -16.26
CA TYR A 346 -25.35 -19.31 -15.26
C TYR A 346 -24.25 -19.68 -14.25
N THR A 347 -23.05 -19.99 -14.74
CA THR A 347 -21.92 -20.37 -13.87
C THR A 347 -21.50 -19.23 -12.95
N ILE A 348 -21.42 -17.99 -13.45
CA ILE A 348 -21.09 -16.81 -12.64
C ILE A 348 -22.14 -16.59 -11.55
N VAL A 349 -23.42 -16.58 -11.92
CA VAL A 349 -24.53 -16.33 -10.98
C VAL A 349 -24.59 -17.45 -9.91
N THR A 350 -24.35 -18.70 -10.30
CA THR A 350 -24.32 -19.85 -9.37
C THR A 350 -23.10 -19.79 -8.43
N MET A 351 -21.90 -19.55 -8.96
CA MET A 351 -20.66 -19.49 -8.17
C MET A 351 -20.64 -18.27 -7.23
N THR A 352 -21.28 -17.17 -7.62
CA THR A 352 -21.46 -16.00 -6.77
C THR A 352 -22.68 -16.10 -5.85
N THR A 353 -23.37 -17.25 -5.84
CA THR A 353 -24.52 -17.56 -4.98
C THR A 353 -25.70 -16.59 -5.14
N LEU A 354 -25.84 -15.97 -6.32
CA LEU A 354 -26.92 -15.04 -6.63
C LEU A 354 -28.26 -15.75 -6.90
N GLY A 355 -28.23 -16.96 -7.48
CA GLY A 355 -29.41 -17.79 -7.79
C GLY A 355 -30.00 -17.54 -9.17
#